data_AF-A0A6J4K1N9-F1
#
_entry.id   AF-A0A6J4K1N9-F1
#
_cell.length_a   1.000
_cell.length_b   1.000
_cell.length_c   1.000
_cell.angle_alpha   90.00
_cell.angle_beta   90.00
_cell.angle_gamma   90.00
#
_symmetry.space_group_name_H-M   'P 1'
#
loop_
_entity.id
_entity.type
_entity.pdbx_description
1 polymer ?
#
loop_
_entity_poly.entity_id
_entity_poly.type
_entity_poly.pdbx_seq_one_letter_code
_entity_poly.pdbx_strand_id
1 'polypeptide(L)' 'MSVDYHTHHYRCGHATGVMDDYVEAAIAAGLSEIGLSDHSPIYHLGDDPHPRPGTAM' A
#
# COMPACT_ATOMS: atom_id res chain seq x y z
N MET A 1 -11.92 13.29 14.71
CA MET A 1 -11.01 12.16 14.51
C MET A 1 -10.70 12.13 13.02
N SER A 2 -9.44 12.25 12.62
CA SER A 2 -9.04 12.32 11.21
C SER A 2 -8.29 11.04 10.86
N VAL A 3 -8.67 10.40 9.76
CA VAL A 3 -8.17 9.08 9.37
C VAL A 3 -7.91 9.02 7.87
N ASP A 4 -6.94 8.20 7.47
CA ASP A 4 -6.68 7.87 6.07
C ASP A 4 -6.44 6.36 5.91
N TYR A 5 -7.37 5.67 5.26
CA TYR A 5 -7.27 4.24 5.01
C TYR A 5 -6.87 3.89 3.57
N HIS A 6 -6.45 4.86 2.76
CA HIS A 6 -6.04 4.64 1.38
C HIS A 6 -4.59 5.09 1.15
N THR A 7 -3.65 4.36 1.73
CA THR A 7 -2.21 4.55 1.48
C THR A 7 -1.62 3.35 0.75
N HIS A 8 -0.47 3.57 0.09
CA HIS A 8 0.29 2.56 -0.64
C HIS A 8 1.75 2.59 -0.19
N HIS A 9 2.40 1.44 -0.13
CA HIS A 9 3.79 1.27 0.31
C HIS A 9 4.68 0.80 -0.85
N TYR A 10 6.02 0.81 -0.71
CA TYR A 10 6.93 0.49 -1.84
C TYR A 10 6.66 -0.86 -2.54
N ARG A 11 6.01 -1.80 -1.84
CA ARG A 11 5.69 -3.13 -2.38
C ARG A 11 4.57 -3.11 -3.41
N CYS A 12 3.85 -2.01 -3.51
CA CYS A 12 2.75 -1.86 -4.43
C CYS A 12 3.25 -1.85 -5.89
N GLY A 13 4.41 -1.23 -6.17
CA GLY A 13 5.01 -1.21 -7.52
C GLY A 13 5.12 0.18 -8.14
N HIS A 14 4.41 1.19 -7.62
CA HIS A 14 4.54 2.59 -8.06
C HIS A 14 4.70 3.62 -6.93
N ALA A 15 4.39 3.26 -5.68
CA ALA A 15 4.63 4.11 -4.53
C ALA A 15 6.06 3.94 -4.02
N THR A 16 6.49 4.89 -3.20
CA THR A 16 7.79 4.88 -2.54
C THR A 16 7.63 5.07 -1.03
N GLY A 17 8.71 4.91 -0.27
CA GLY A 17 8.70 5.01 1.19
C GLY A 17 8.40 3.69 1.89
N VAL A 18 8.83 3.61 3.15
CA VAL A 18 8.58 2.47 4.06
C VAL A 18 7.45 2.79 5.04
N MET A 19 6.84 1.78 5.66
CA MET A 19 5.71 2.00 6.58
C MET A 19 5.99 3.00 7.69
N ASP A 20 7.21 3.04 8.22
CA ASP A 20 7.61 3.99 9.25
C ASP A 20 7.48 5.44 8.77
N ASP A 21 7.78 5.73 7.50
CA ASP A 21 7.63 7.07 6.91
C ASP A 21 6.17 7.52 6.93
N TYR A 22 5.23 6.60 6.68
CA TYR A 22 3.79 6.87 6.70
C TYR A 22 3.28 7.13 8.13
N VAL A 23 3.80 6.39 9.11
CA VAL A 23 3.44 6.58 10.52
C VAL A 23 3.89 7.96 11.00
N GLU A 24 5.14 8.34 10.73
CA GLU A 24 5.66 9.65 11.13
C GLU A 24 4.91 10.80 10.44
N ALA A 25 4.61 10.65 9.14
CA ALA A 25 3.80 11.63 8.40
C ALA A 25 2.37 11.75 8.95
N ALA A 26 1.75 10.63 9.33
CA ALA A 26 0.41 10.60 9.91
C ALA A 26 0.36 11.31 11.27
N ILE A 27 1.36 11.07 12.13
CA ILE A 27 1.51 11.76 13.42
C ILE A 27 1.66 13.27 13.19
N ALA A 28 2.55 13.68 12.28
CA ALA A 28 2.76 15.09 11.96
C ALA A 28 1.50 15.77 11.38
N ALA A 29 0.68 15.02 10.63
CA ALA A 29 -0.59 15.48 10.07
C ALA A 29 -1.76 15.46 11.08
N GLY A 30 -1.57 14.91 12.29
CA GLY A 30 -2.62 14.79 13.31
C GLY A 30 -3.68 13.73 12.99
N LEU A 31 -3.34 12.73 12.16
CA LEU A 31 -4.19 11.57 11.92
C LEU A 31 -4.18 10.67 13.16
N SER A 32 -5.36 10.19 13.55
CA SER A 32 -5.51 9.23 14.65
C SER A 32 -5.33 7.79 14.21
N GLU A 33 -5.60 7.51 12.93
CA GLU A 33 -5.48 6.17 12.35
C GLU A 33 -5.06 6.28 10.89
N ILE A 34 -4.27 5.30 10.44
CA ILE A 34 -3.97 5.10 9.03
C ILE A 34 -4.11 3.63 8.65
N GLY A 35 -4.38 3.38 7.37
CA GLY A 35 -4.51 2.05 6.80
C GLY A 35 -3.71 1.92 5.52
N LEU A 36 -3.04 0.78 5.38
CA LEU A 36 -2.35 0.38 4.17
C LEU A 36 -3.31 -0.39 3.26
N SER A 37 -3.57 0.15 2.08
CA SER A 37 -4.46 -0.41 1.06
C SER A 37 -3.70 -0.70 -0.23
N ASP A 38 -2.58 -1.42 -0.10
CA ASP A 38 -1.75 -1.84 -1.21
C ASP A 38 -2.53 -2.66 -2.24
N HIS A 39 -1.99 -2.69 -3.46
CA HIS A 39 -2.58 -3.43 -4.56
C HIS A 39 -2.41 -4.93 -4.34
N SER A 40 -3.53 -5.64 -4.40
CA SER A 40 -3.53 -7.10 -4.40
C SER A 40 -2.85 -7.62 -5.68
N PRO A 41 -2.01 -8.66 -5.59
CA PRO A 41 -1.50 -9.34 -6.79
C PRO A 41 -2.64 -9.81 -7.70
N ILE A 42 -2.41 -9.80 -9.02
CA ILE A 42 -3.40 -10.38 -9.95
C ILE A 42 -3.14 -11.88 -10.07
N TYR A 43 -4.08 -12.69 -9.59
CA TYR A 43 -3.97 -14.16 -9.55
C TYR A 43 -4.42 -14.87 -10.84
N HIS A 44 -4.96 -14.14 -11.82
CA HIS A 44 -5.62 -14.71 -13.01
C HIS A 44 -4.96 -14.25 -14.32
N LEU A 45 -3.66 -13.93 -14.28
CA LEU A 45 -2.86 -13.60 -15.47
C LEU A 45 -2.28 -14.89 -16.09
N GLY A 46 -3.11 -15.57 -16.88
CA GLY A 46 -2.72 -16.78 -17.59
C GLY A 46 -2.67 -18.03 -16.71
N ASP A 47 -1.96 -19.05 -17.18
CA ASP A 47 -1.91 -20.38 -16.55
C ASP A 47 -0.85 -20.50 -15.42
N ASP A 48 -0.12 -19.43 -15.12
CA ASP A 48 0.89 -19.41 -14.05
C ASP A 48 0.19 -19.34 -12.68
N PRO A 49 0.36 -20.35 -11.80
CA PRO A 49 -0.32 -20.38 -10.52
C PRO A 49 0.27 -19.39 -9.49
N HIS A 50 1.39 -18.73 -9.80
CA HIS A 50 2.04 -17.83 -8.85
C HIS A 50 1.53 -16.38 -8.98
N PRO A 51 1.23 -15.70 -7.86
CA PRO A 51 0.96 -14.27 -7.88
C PRO A 51 2.21 -13.52 -8.34
N ARG A 52 2.02 -12.59 -9.27
CA ARG A 52 3.08 -11.72 -9.77
C ARG A 52 2.97 -10.35 -9.09
N PRO A 53 3.94 -9.96 -8.25
CA PRO A 53 3.98 -8.60 -7.69
C PRO A 53 4.05 -7.55 -8.81
N GLY A 54 3.44 -6.38 -8.58
CA GLY A 54 3.50 -5.25 -9.52
C GLY A 54 2.64 -5.38 -10.77
N THR A 55 1.72 -6.36 -10.85
CA THR A 55 0.83 -6.50 -12.02
C THR A 55 -0.46 -5.70 -11.93
N ALA A 56 -0.87 -5.34 -10.73
CA ALA A 56 -2.08 -4.54 -10.49
C ALA A 56 -1.83 -3.03 -10.64
N MET A 57 -0.65 -2.67 -11.18
CA MET A 57 0.03 -1.41 -10.91
C MET A 57 0.72 -0.80 -12.11
#